data_AF-K2JDG8-F1
#
_entry.id   AF-K2JDG8-F1
#
_cell.length_a   1.000
_cell.length_b   1.000
_cell.length_c   1.000
_cell.angle_alpha   90.00
_cell.angle_beta   90.00
_cell.angle_gamma   90.00
#
_symmetry.space_group_name_H-M   'P 1'
#
loop_
_entity.id
_entity.type
_entity.pdbx_description
1 polymer ?
#
loop_
_entity_poly.entity_id
_entity_poly.type
_entity_poly.pdbx_seq_one_letter_code
_entity_poly.pdbx_strand_id
1 'polypeptide(L)'
;MLDRFEDLTGTPIYSVAFLKVFRERRLTTALKRIYKDQPEPRHHMPPKSKKDSSLIIRLPKADRDDFVALCEKTGTSASRELREHIQKFIKKNSKKGSSS
;
A
#
# COMPACT_ATOMS: atom_id res chain seq x y z
N MET A 1 -4.86 -13.98 -25.87
CA MET A 1 -6.16 -14.03 -25.17
C MET A 1 -6.03 -13.07 -23.99
N LEU A 2 -6.32 -11.79 -24.26
CA LEU A 2 -6.32 -10.70 -23.27
C LEU A 2 -7.79 -10.47 -22.94
N ASP A 3 -8.23 -10.84 -21.74
CA ASP A 3 -9.57 -10.48 -21.30
C ASP A 3 -9.58 -9.02 -20.86
N ARG A 4 -9.87 -8.16 -21.84
CA ARG A 4 -10.32 -6.79 -21.65
C ARG A 4 -11.79 -6.82 -21.25
N PHE A 5 -12.10 -6.41 -20.02
CA PHE A 5 -13.44 -5.98 -19.65
C PHE A 5 -13.52 -4.45 -19.85
N GLU A 6 -14.18 -4.02 -20.93
CA GLU A 6 -14.56 -2.62 -21.19
C GLU A 6 -16.09 -2.52 -21.20
N ASP A 7 -16.67 -1.66 -20.36
CA ASP A 7 -18.09 -1.32 -20.44
C ASP A 7 -18.37 -0.30 -21.56
N LEU A 8 -19.61 -0.29 -22.06
CA LEU A 8 -20.09 0.29 -23.34
C LEU A 8 -19.88 1.81 -23.59
N THR A 9 -19.07 2.51 -22.79
CA THR A 9 -18.67 3.91 -23.06
C THR A 9 -17.18 4.21 -22.83
N GLY A 10 -16.33 3.21 -22.59
CA GLY A 10 -14.87 3.34 -22.74
C GLY A 10 -14.18 4.42 -21.90
N THR A 11 -14.58 4.64 -20.64
CA THR A 11 -13.86 5.53 -19.69
C THR A 11 -13.53 4.82 -18.37
N PRO A 12 -12.32 5.00 -17.80
CA PRO A 12 -11.96 4.43 -16.51
C PRO A 12 -12.76 5.12 -15.38
N ILE A 13 -13.52 4.34 -14.61
CA ILE A 13 -14.34 4.82 -13.49
C ILE A 13 -13.44 5.02 -12.25
N TYR A 14 -12.66 6.09 -12.23
CA TYR A 14 -12.33 6.79 -10.99
C TYR A 14 -12.57 8.28 -11.21
N SER A 15 -13.85 8.63 -11.32
CA SER A 15 -14.29 10.01 -11.31
C SER A 15 -14.41 10.50 -9.87
N VAL A 16 -13.62 11.51 -9.53
CA VAL A 16 -13.72 12.34 -8.32
C VAL A 16 -15.04 13.15 -8.21
N ALA A 17 -16.05 12.84 -9.02
CA ALA A 17 -17.39 13.42 -8.96
C ALA A 17 -18.36 12.67 -8.02
N PHE A 18 -17.96 11.57 -7.37
CA PHE A 18 -18.82 10.93 -6.35
C PHE A 18 -18.69 11.53 -4.94
N LEU A 19 -17.69 12.39 -4.70
CA LEU A 19 -17.47 13.05 -3.40
C LEU A 19 -17.93 14.51 -3.33
N LYS A 20 -18.65 15.01 -4.35
CA LYS A 20 -19.20 16.38 -4.36
C LYS A 20 -20.73 16.48 -4.43
N VAL A 21 -21.45 15.36 -4.39
CA VAL A 21 -22.93 15.33 -4.25
C VAL A 21 -23.38 14.90 -2.84
N PHE A 22 -22.44 14.56 -1.95
CA PHE A 22 -22.75 14.25 -0.54
C PHE A 22 -22.30 15.34 0.43
N ARG A 23 -22.34 16.60 0.00
CA ARG A 23 -22.02 17.76 0.85
C ARG A 23 -23.21 18.69 1.03
N GLU A 24 -24.43 18.16 1.10
CA GLU A 24 -25.61 18.99 1.40
C GLU A 24 -26.85 18.23 1.89
N ARG A 25 -26.70 17.03 2.47
CA ARG A 25 -27.77 16.47 3.30
C ARG A 25 -27.54 16.89 4.75
N ARG A 26 -28.25 17.95 5.17
CA ARG A 26 -28.46 18.26 6.59
C ARG A 26 -28.95 16.99 7.28
N LEU A 27 -28.05 16.28 7.95
CA LEU A 27 -28.42 15.18 8.83
C LEU A 27 -29.34 15.76 9.90
N THR A 28 -30.56 15.26 9.95
CA THR A 28 -31.53 15.63 10.98
C THR A 28 -30.91 15.33 12.35
N THR A 29 -31.21 16.16 13.35
CA THR A 29 -30.68 16.05 14.72
C THR A 29 -30.87 14.65 15.32
N ALA A 30 -31.87 13.90 14.85
CA ALA A 30 -32.13 12.51 15.21
C ALA A 30 -31.03 11.53 14.75
N LEU A 31 -30.50 11.66 13.52
CA LEU A 31 -29.42 10.79 13.03
C LEU A 31 -28.08 11.09 13.72
N LYS A 32 -27.79 12.35 14.05
CA LYS A 32 -26.59 12.70 14.82
C LYS A 32 -26.57 12.07 16.22
N ARG A 33 -27.74 11.84 16.83
CA ARG A 33 -27.85 11.13 18.12
C ARG A 33 -27.57 9.63 17.96
N ILE A 34 -28.11 9.00 16.92
CA ILE A 34 -27.90 7.57 16.64
C ILE A 34 -26.41 7.25 16.36
N TYR A 35 -25.67 8.16 15.70
CA TYR A 35 -24.23 8.01 15.47
C TYR A 35 -23.35 8.40 16.69
N LYS A 36 -23.91 9.03 17.73
CA LYS A 36 -23.13 9.47 18.90
C LYS A 36 -22.90 8.36 19.93
N ASP A 37 -23.70 7.29 19.87
CA ASP A 37 -23.60 6.13 20.78
C ASP A 37 -22.83 4.94 20.18
N GLN A 38 -22.16 5.12 19.03
CA GLN A 38 -21.19 4.13 18.55
C GLN A 38 -19.91 4.25 19.39
N PRO A 39 -19.48 3.22 20.13
CA PRO A 39 -18.17 3.23 20.76
C PRO A 39 -17.12 3.32 19.65
N GLU A 40 -16.38 4.42 19.61
CA GLU A 40 -15.20 4.59 18.74
C GLU A 40 -14.38 3.30 18.78
N PRO A 41 -13.98 2.74 17.62
CA PRO A 41 -13.23 1.49 17.58
C PRO A 41 -11.98 1.69 18.45
N ARG A 42 -11.88 0.94 19.55
CA ARG A 42 -10.68 0.94 20.37
C ARG A 42 -9.54 0.47 19.48
N HIS A 43 -8.75 1.41 18.99
CA HIS A 43 -7.46 1.12 18.40
C HIS A 43 -6.61 0.48 19.49
N HIS A 44 -6.66 -0.85 19.56
CA HIS A 44 -5.58 -1.62 20.16
C HIS A 44 -4.37 -1.35 19.29
N MET A 45 -3.57 -0.35 19.68
CA MET A 45 -2.33 -0.03 19.01
C MET A 45 -1.43 -1.26 19.18
N PRO A 46 -1.16 -2.04 18.13
CA PRO A 46 -0.27 -3.19 18.25
C PRO A 46 1.07 -2.69 18.79
N PRO A 47 1.76 -3.50 19.62
CA PRO A 47 3.02 -3.10 20.24
C PRO A 47 3.96 -2.59 19.16
N LYS A 48 4.46 -1.36 19.37
CA LYS A 48 5.27 -0.58 18.43
C LYS A 48 6.52 -1.38 18.08
N SER A 49 6.44 -2.19 17.03
CA SER A 49 7.57 -2.96 16.53
C SER A 49 8.70 -1.97 16.21
N LYS A 50 9.88 -2.32 16.70
CA LYS A 50 11.10 -1.52 16.72
C LYS A 50 11.25 -0.69 15.45
N LYS A 51 11.15 0.64 15.62
CA LYS A 51 11.43 1.73 14.67
C LYS A 51 12.06 1.25 13.36
N ASP A 52 11.23 1.00 12.37
CA ASP A 52 11.68 0.81 11.00
C ASP A 52 12.30 2.11 10.52
N SER A 53 13.62 2.15 10.36
CA SER A 53 14.27 3.23 9.64
C SER A 53 13.91 3.12 8.15
N SER A 54 13.48 4.24 7.56
CA SER A 54 13.19 4.30 6.12
C SER A 54 14.50 4.38 5.34
N LEU A 55 14.60 3.59 4.26
CA LEU A 55 15.71 3.64 3.30
C LEU A 55 15.19 4.20 1.98
N ILE A 56 15.65 5.39 1.58
CA ILE A 56 15.28 6.02 0.31
C ILE A 56 16.37 5.71 -0.71
N ILE A 57 16.01 5.02 -1.79
CA ILE A 57 16.92 4.68 -2.90
C ILE A 57 16.41 5.36 -4.17
N ARG A 58 17.32 5.96 -4.94
CA ARG A 58 17.03 6.50 -6.28
C ARG A 58 17.37 5.44 -7.32
N LEU A 59 16.42 5.13 -8.19
CA LEU A 59 16.57 4.19 -9.30
C LEU A 59 16.15 4.87 -10.60
N PRO A 60 16.71 4.47 -11.75
CA PRO A 60 16.16 4.81 -13.05
C PRO A 60 14.69 4.39 -13.14
N LYS A 61 13.89 5.18 -13.87
CA LYS A 61 12.44 4.93 -13.96
C LYS A 61 12.12 3.56 -14.55
N ALA A 62 12.85 3.16 -15.59
CA ALA A 62 12.68 1.86 -16.25
C ALA A 62 12.88 0.70 -15.25
N ASP A 63 14.02 0.65 -14.57
CA ASP A 63 14.34 -0.41 -13.61
C ASP A 63 13.33 -0.50 -12.46
N ARG A 64 12.84 0.65 -11.97
CA ARG A 64 11.80 0.68 -10.93
C ARG A 64 10.51 0.05 -11.45
N ASP A 65 10.06 0.46 -12.63
CA ASP A 65 8.79 0.01 -13.21
C ASP A 65 8.84 -1.50 -13.52
N ASP A 66 9.98 -2.00 -14.04
CA ASP A 66 10.22 -3.43 -14.28
C ASP A 66 10.22 -4.23 -12.97
N PHE A 67 10.89 -3.72 -11.92
CA PHE A 67 10.93 -4.38 -10.62
C PHE A 67 9.54 -4.47 -9.98
N VAL A 68 8.76 -3.38 -10.02
CA VAL A 68 7.39 -3.37 -9.48
C VAL A 68 6.49 -4.33 -10.26
N ALA A 69 6.57 -4.34 -11.60
CA ALA A 69 5.80 -5.25 -12.43
C ALA A 69 6.11 -6.73 -12.14
N LEU A 70 7.37 -7.06 -11.83
CA LEU A 70 7.76 -8.42 -11.42
C LEU A 70 7.19 -8.80 -10.05
N CYS A 71 7.19 -7.87 -9.10
CA CYS A 71 6.61 -8.08 -7.77
C CYS A 71 5.10 -8.35 -7.87
N GLU A 72 4.38 -7.56 -8.69
CA GLU A 72 2.94 -7.73 -8.93
C GLU A 72 2.61 -9.09 -9.53
N LYS A 73 3.40 -9.55 -10.52
CA LYS A 73 3.23 -10.89 -11.13
C LYS A 73 3.46 -12.03 -10.15
N THR A 74 4.36 -11.86 -9.19
CA THR A 74 4.72 -12.89 -8.20
C THR A 74 3.79 -12.86 -6.97
N GLY A 75 2.96 -11.82 -6.83
CA GLY A 75 2.07 -11.63 -5.69
C GLY A 75 2.79 -11.14 -4.42
N THR A 76 3.95 -10.49 -4.57
CA THR A 76 4.76 -9.97 -3.47
C THR A 76 4.85 -8.44 -3.53
N SER A 77 5.17 -7.79 -2.40
CA SER A 77 5.38 -6.35 -2.38
C SER A 77 6.85 -6.02 -2.64
N ALA A 78 7.09 -4.95 -3.40
CA ALA A 78 8.44 -4.43 -3.66
C ALA A 78 9.26 -4.26 -2.37
N SER A 79 8.62 -3.75 -1.31
CA SER A 79 9.24 -3.59 0.01
C SER A 79 9.66 -4.92 0.65
N ARG A 80 8.86 -5.99 0.48
CA ARG A 80 9.17 -7.31 1.03
C ARG A 80 10.34 -7.95 0.30
N GLU A 81 10.31 -7.93 -1.03
CA GLU A 81 11.40 -8.44 -1.87
C GLU A 81 12.72 -7.72 -1.58
N LEU A 82 12.70 -6.39 -1.47
CA LEU A 82 13.90 -5.62 -1.19
C LEU A 82 14.50 -5.97 0.18
N ARG A 83 13.67 -6.12 1.23
CA ARG A 83 14.14 -6.52 2.56
C ARG A 83 14.74 -7.93 2.55
N GLU A 84 14.09 -8.88 1.89
CA GLU A 84 14.62 -10.24 1.75
C GLU A 84 15.92 -10.27 0.98
N HIS A 85 16.01 -9.51 -0.13
CA HIS A 85 17.22 -9.41 -0.94
C HIS A 85 18.39 -8.84 -0.12
N ILE A 86 18.16 -7.76 0.64
CA ILE A 86 19.16 -7.16 1.54
C ILE A 86 19.62 -8.19 2.59
N GLN A 87 18.70 -8.91 3.24
CA GLN A 87 19.05 -9.92 4.23
C GLN A 87 19.85 -11.09 3.63
N LYS A 88 19.44 -11.59 2.45
CA LYS A 88 20.15 -12.63 1.71
C LYS A 88 21.57 -12.16 1.35
N PHE A 89 21.70 -10.92 0.89
CA PHE A 89 22.99 -10.30 0.58
C PHE A 89 23.90 -10.19 1.81
N ILE A 90 23.39 -9.71 2.95
CA ILE A 90 24.16 -9.62 4.20
C ILE A 90 24.65 -11.01 4.63
N LYS A 91 23.76 -12.01 4.67
CA LYS A 91 24.11 -13.38 5.07
C LYS A 91 25.18 -14.01 4.16
N LYS A 92 25.14 -13.72 2.86
CA LYS A 92 26.10 -14.21 1.88
C LYS A 92 27.48 -13.57 2.07
N ASN A 93 27.54 -12.29 2.39
CA ASN A 93 28.80 -11.53 2.47
C ASN A 93 29.41 -11.50 3.88
N SER A 94 28.63 -11.65 4.95
CA SER A 94 29.15 -11.62 6.32
C SER A 94 30.09 -12.79 6.63
N LYS A 95 29.89 -13.96 6.00
CA LYS A 95 30.80 -15.12 6.10
C LYS A 95 32.14 -14.94 5.38
N LYS A 96 32.27 -13.92 4.52
CA LYS A 96 33.49 -13.67 3.73
C LYS A 96 34.44 -12.71 4.43
N GLY A 97 34.03 -12.09 5.55
CA GLY A 97 34.79 -11.05 6.25
C GLY A 97 35.42 -11.46 7.60
N SER A 98 35.35 -12.72 8.00
CA SER A 98 35.87 -13.20 9.30
C SER A 98 37.00 -14.22 9.19
N SER A 99 37.69 -14.28 8.04
CA SER A 99 38.91 -15.06 7.85
C SER A 99 40.00 -14.16 7.26
N SER A 100 40.59 -13.34 8.11
CA SER A 100 41.86 -12.64 7.88
C SER A 100 42.56 -12.53 9.23
#